data_AF-A0A8B6EBH8-F1
#
_entry.id   AF-A0A8B6EBH8-F1
#
_cell.length_a   1.000
_cell.length_b   1.000
_cell.length_c   1.000
_cell.angle_alpha   90.00
_cell.angle_beta   90.00
_cell.angle_gamma   90.00
#
_symmetry.space_group_name_H-M   'P 1'
#
loop_
_entity.id
_entity.type
_entity.pdbx_description
1 polymer ?
#
loop_
_entity_poly.entity_id
_entity_poly.type
_entity_poly.pdbx_seq_one_letter_code
_entity_poly.pdbx_strand_id
1 'polypeptide(L)'
;MATLDEIVREYDKNMVLKVCQRQAFDYLSEKKGDLMFILMSQAGNDKTSQADNDETSQADNDKTSQSGNDETSQAGNDETSQAGKDETSRAGNDETSQVGNDGTSQAGNDETSQAGNDETSQAGKDETSQAGNDGTSNDETSQAGNDETSQADKDETSRAGNDETSRAGNDETTPAGNDETSPAGNDETSQAGNDETSQADNDETSQAGNDETTPADNDETSQADNDETSQAGNDETTPAGNDETSQADNDETSQAGNDETTPTGNDETSQVGKDELKSAVQPSPSSFPELKSAVQPSPSSFPELKSAVQPSPSFISPSSFHEPKSAVQPSPSFI
;
A
#
# COMPACT_ATOMS: atom_id res chain seq x y z
N MET A 1 -25.71 38.76 -72.93
CA MET A 1 -25.63 37.36 -72.48
C MET A 1 -24.16 37.03 -72.38
N ALA A 2 -23.64 36.78 -71.17
CA ALA A 2 -22.28 36.26 -71.04
C ALA A 2 -22.20 34.91 -71.76
N THR A 3 -21.10 34.66 -72.46
CA THR A 3 -20.91 33.40 -73.18
C THR A 3 -20.75 32.25 -72.17
N LEU A 4 -21.16 31.03 -72.52
CA LEU A 4 -21.08 29.87 -71.62
C LEU A 4 -19.66 29.67 -71.06
N ASP A 5 -18.65 29.96 -71.89
CA ASP A 5 -17.22 29.92 -71.54
C ASP A 5 -16.81 30.97 -70.49
N GLU A 6 -17.47 32.13 -70.44
CA GLU A 6 -17.24 33.13 -69.39
C GLU A 6 -17.88 32.70 -68.07
N ILE A 7 -19.06 32.09 -68.12
CA ILE A 7 -19.77 31.61 -66.93
C ILE A 7 -18.99 30.45 -66.28
N VAL A 8 -18.48 29.50 -67.08
CA VAL A 8 -17.66 28.39 -66.59
C VAL A 8 -16.33 28.87 -66.02
N ARG A 9 -15.62 29.78 -66.72
CA ARG A 9 -14.38 30.37 -66.19
C ARG A 9 -14.58 31.15 -64.90
N GLU A 10 -15.69 31.86 -64.76
CA GLU A 10 -15.98 32.62 -63.54
C GLU A 10 -16.44 31.70 -62.40
N TYR A 11 -17.08 30.58 -62.70
CA TYR A 11 -17.41 29.54 -61.71
C TYR A 11 -16.16 28.83 -61.17
N ASP A 12 -15.23 28.44 -62.05
CA ASP A 12 -13.96 27.79 -61.67
C ASP A 12 -13.08 28.72 -60.83
N LYS A 13 -12.99 30.01 -61.19
CA LYS A 13 -12.28 31.00 -60.35
C LYS A 13 -12.91 31.15 -58.97
N ASN A 14 -14.23 31.17 -58.89
CA ASN A 14 -14.94 31.27 -57.60
C ASN A 14 -14.77 29.99 -56.75
N MET A 15 -14.67 28.81 -57.37
CA MET A 15 -14.39 27.56 -56.67
C MET A 15 -12.95 27.52 -56.15
N VAL A 16 -11.97 27.86 -56.98
CA VAL A 16 -10.54 27.94 -56.57
C VAL A 16 -10.34 28.99 -55.48
N LEU A 17 -11.00 30.15 -55.60
CA LEU A 17 -10.93 31.20 -54.58
C LEU A 17 -11.47 30.72 -53.23
N LYS A 18 -12.58 29.96 -53.21
CA LYS A 18 -13.14 29.39 -51.98
C LYS A 18 -12.23 28.33 -51.34
N VAL A 19 -11.61 27.48 -52.15
CA VAL A 19 -10.65 26.47 -51.65
C VAL A 19 -9.41 27.15 -51.08
N CYS A 20 -8.84 28.14 -51.78
CA CYS A 20 -7.70 28.91 -51.26
C CYS A 20 -8.06 29.73 -50.02
N GLN A 21 -9.27 30.31 -49.93
CA GLN A 21 -9.72 31.02 -48.73
C GLN A 21 -9.87 30.08 -47.53
N ARG A 22 -10.37 28.86 -47.76
CA ARG A 22 -10.49 27.86 -46.70
C ARG A 22 -9.13 27.38 -46.23
N GLN A 23 -8.23 27.02 -47.15
CA GLN A 23 -6.85 26.64 -46.81
C GLN A 23 -6.07 27.79 -46.13
N ALA A 24 -6.27 29.03 -46.57
CA ALA A 24 -5.66 30.19 -45.92
C ALA A 24 -6.25 30.45 -44.53
N PHE A 25 -7.55 30.21 -44.32
CA PHE A 25 -8.18 30.32 -43.01
C PHE A 25 -7.69 29.22 -42.06
N ASP A 26 -7.60 27.98 -42.54
CA ASP A 26 -7.10 26.85 -41.75
C ASP A 26 -5.61 27.09 -41.38
N TYR A 27 -4.78 27.49 -42.34
CA TYR A 27 -3.36 27.85 -42.12
C TYR A 27 -3.18 29.07 -41.19
N LEU A 28 -4.00 30.11 -41.32
CA LEU A 28 -3.96 31.26 -40.43
C LEU A 28 -4.52 30.95 -39.05
N SER A 29 -5.43 29.97 -38.91
CA SER A 29 -5.95 29.54 -37.61
C SER A 29 -4.91 28.72 -36.85
N GLU A 30 -4.23 27.80 -37.54
CA GLU A 30 -3.08 27.05 -37.02
C GLU A 30 -1.94 28.02 -36.63
N LYS A 31 -1.55 28.93 -37.54
CA LYS A 31 -0.50 29.92 -37.25
C LYS A 31 -0.90 30.96 -36.20
N LYS A 32 -2.20 31.25 -36.04
CA LYS A 32 -2.70 32.11 -34.96
C LYS A 32 -2.72 31.35 -33.64
N GLY A 33 -2.97 30.05 -33.63
CA GLY A 33 -2.75 29.16 -32.48
C GLY A 33 -1.28 29.19 -32.06
N ASP A 34 -0.37 28.90 -33.00
CA ASP A 34 1.08 28.95 -32.79
C ASP A 34 1.56 30.33 -32.30
N LEU A 35 1.08 31.42 -32.91
CA LEU A 35 1.50 32.78 -32.58
C LEU A 35 0.88 33.27 -31.26
N MET A 36 -0.35 32.86 -30.94
CA MET A 36 -1.00 33.16 -29.66
C MET A 36 -0.33 32.38 -28.53
N PHE A 37 0.08 31.14 -28.77
CA PHE A 37 0.91 30.33 -27.87
C PHE A 37 2.29 30.96 -27.63
N ILE A 38 2.98 31.41 -28.70
CA ILE A 38 4.25 32.13 -28.59
C ILE A 38 4.10 33.48 -27.86
N LEU A 39 2.99 34.21 -28.06
CA LEU A 39 2.75 35.50 -27.42
C LEU A 39 2.29 35.38 -25.96
N MET A 40 1.60 34.29 -25.59
CA MET A 40 1.26 34.00 -24.18
C MET A 40 2.49 33.52 -23.40
N SER A 41 3.37 32.74 -24.03
CA SER A 41 4.67 32.32 -23.47
C SER A 41 5.66 33.48 -23.23
N GLN A 42 5.38 34.70 -23.71
CA GLN A 42 6.24 35.88 -23.54
C GLN A 42 5.81 36.81 -22.39
N ALA A 43 4.77 36.48 -21.63
CA ALA A 43 4.27 37.31 -20.54
C ALA A 43 4.01 36.46 -19.28
N GLY A 44 5.10 36.02 -18.63
CA GLY A 44 5.07 35.05 -17.53
C GLY A 44 5.57 33.72 -18.07
N ASN A 45 6.53 33.13 -17.38
CA ASN A 45 7.19 31.89 -17.78
C ASN A 45 6.29 30.64 -17.69
N ASP A 46 4.98 30.86 -17.56
CA ASP A 46 3.94 29.85 -17.47
C ASP A 46 3.47 29.46 -18.88
N LYS A 47 3.00 28.22 -19.01
CA LYS A 47 2.58 27.67 -20.30
C LYS A 47 1.26 26.95 -20.17
N THR A 48 0.36 27.25 -21.09
CA THR A 48 -0.84 26.45 -21.32
C THR A 48 -0.85 25.95 -22.75
N SER A 49 -0.95 24.63 -22.94
CA SER A 49 -1.08 24.01 -24.26
C SER A 49 -2.26 23.06 -24.34
N GLN A 50 -2.71 22.82 -25.57
CA GLN A 50 -3.62 21.75 -25.90
C GLN A 50 -3.21 21.19 -27.27
N ALA A 51 -2.97 19.90 -27.34
CA ALA A 51 -2.62 19.19 -28.56
C ALA A 51 -3.64 18.05 -28.81
N ASP A 52 -4.15 17.95 -30.03
CA ASP A 52 -5.06 16.86 -30.43
C ASP A 52 -4.34 15.49 -30.56
N ASN A 53 -3.02 15.51 -30.55
CA ASN A 53 -2.12 14.38 -30.77
C ASN A 53 -0.96 14.53 -29.78
N ASP A 54 0.20 13.91 -30.01
CA ASP A 54 1.32 13.97 -29.07
C ASP A 54 1.80 15.40 -28.75
N GLU A 55 2.14 15.64 -27.49
CA GLU A 55 2.70 16.90 -27.02
C GLU A 55 4.09 16.71 -26.42
N THR A 56 5.00 17.63 -26.75
CA THR A 56 6.23 17.82 -25.99
C THR A 56 6.41 19.28 -25.66
N SER A 57 6.47 19.61 -24.37
CA SER A 57 6.48 21.00 -23.96
C SER A 57 7.20 21.24 -22.63
N GLN A 58 7.93 22.36 -22.57
CA GLN A 58 8.60 22.83 -21.36
C GLN A 58 8.07 24.21 -20.97
N ALA A 59 7.93 24.45 -19.66
CA ALA A 59 7.68 25.74 -19.05
C ALA A 59 8.79 26.06 -18.03
N ASP A 60 9.16 27.34 -17.91
CA ASP A 60 10.16 27.78 -16.94
C ASP A 60 9.57 28.00 -15.54
N ASN A 61 8.25 28.17 -15.44
CA ASN A 61 7.51 28.29 -14.19
C ASN A 61 6.38 27.26 -14.19
N ASP A 62 5.11 27.65 -14.28
CA ASP A 62 3.99 26.71 -14.16
C ASP A 62 3.53 26.19 -15.53
N LYS A 63 3.04 24.95 -15.57
CA LYS A 63 2.57 24.33 -16.80
C LYS A 63 1.20 23.72 -16.64
N THR A 64 0.36 23.93 -17.64
CA THR A 64 -0.88 23.18 -17.84
C THR A 64 -0.95 22.68 -19.27
N SER A 65 -1.25 21.42 -19.47
CA SER A 65 -1.27 20.82 -20.80
C SER A 65 -2.31 19.73 -20.90
N GLN A 66 -2.68 19.46 -22.15
CA GLN A 66 -3.61 18.40 -22.47
C GLN A 66 -3.24 17.83 -23.84
N SER A 67 -2.87 16.55 -23.85
CA SER A 67 -2.56 15.78 -25.05
C SER A 67 -3.66 14.76 -25.34
N GLY A 68 -4.11 14.70 -26.59
CA GLY A 68 -5.05 13.68 -27.04
C GLY A 68 -4.43 12.27 -27.12
N ASN A 69 -3.11 12.16 -27.08
CA ASN A 69 -2.38 10.91 -27.19
C ASN A 69 -1.27 10.89 -26.14
N ASP A 70 0.00 11.02 -26.53
CA ASP A 70 1.13 10.91 -25.60
C ASP A 70 1.59 12.30 -25.15
N GLU A 71 2.02 12.45 -23.91
CA GLU A 71 2.59 13.69 -23.40
C GLU A 71 4.00 13.48 -22.85
N THR A 72 4.89 14.41 -23.17
CA THR A 72 6.17 14.55 -22.46
C THR A 72 6.39 15.99 -22.06
N SER A 73 6.67 16.21 -20.78
CA SER A 73 6.67 17.57 -20.27
C SER A 73 7.58 17.83 -19.09
N GLN A 74 7.79 19.13 -18.85
CA GLN A 74 8.55 19.62 -17.73
C GLN A 74 8.10 21.03 -17.34
N ALA A 75 7.82 21.22 -16.05
CA ALA A 75 7.62 22.53 -15.43
C ALA A 75 8.80 22.88 -14.51
N GLY A 76 9.10 24.17 -14.40
CA GLY A 76 10.10 24.67 -13.46
C GLY A 76 9.58 24.76 -12.03
N ASN A 77 8.26 24.89 -11.87
CA ASN A 77 7.58 24.98 -10.59
C ASN A 77 6.44 23.95 -10.56
N ASP A 78 5.20 24.32 -10.91
CA ASP A 78 4.05 23.41 -10.78
C ASP A 78 3.57 22.88 -12.14
N GLU A 79 3.14 21.63 -12.21
CA GLU A 79 2.61 21.01 -13.42
C GLU A 79 1.20 20.43 -13.22
N THR A 80 0.35 20.61 -14.22
CA THR A 80 -0.92 19.90 -14.36
C THR A 80 -1.06 19.38 -15.77
N SER A 81 -1.18 18.07 -15.93
CA SER A 81 -1.13 17.43 -17.24
C SER A 81 -2.25 16.39 -17.39
N GLN A 82 -2.66 16.18 -18.64
CA GLN A 82 -3.66 15.19 -19.00
C GLN A 82 -3.29 14.55 -20.34
N ALA A 83 -2.93 13.27 -20.32
CA ALA A 83 -2.62 12.50 -21.51
C ALA A 83 -3.69 11.45 -21.82
N GLY A 84 -4.06 11.34 -23.10
CA GLY A 84 -5.04 10.34 -23.55
C GLY A 84 -4.50 8.90 -23.53
N LYS A 85 -3.18 8.72 -23.61
CA LYS A 85 -2.52 7.41 -23.53
C LYS A 85 -1.43 7.42 -22.49
N ASP A 86 -0.24 7.91 -22.85
CA ASP A 86 0.95 7.77 -22.01
C ASP A 86 1.49 9.14 -21.63
N GLU A 87 1.99 9.28 -20.42
CA GLU A 87 2.56 10.52 -19.92
C GLU A 87 3.95 10.31 -19.35
N THR A 88 4.82 11.30 -19.59
CA THR A 88 6.07 11.45 -18.84
C THR A 88 6.26 12.92 -18.47
N SER A 89 6.15 13.24 -17.20
CA SER A 89 6.11 14.61 -16.69
C SER A 89 7.10 14.81 -15.54
N ARG A 90 7.45 16.07 -15.28
CA ARG A 90 8.35 16.46 -14.18
C ARG A 90 8.05 17.88 -13.71
N ALA A 91 7.63 18.01 -12.46
CA ALA A 91 7.50 19.29 -11.78
C ALA A 91 8.67 19.61 -10.85
N GLY A 92 9.00 20.90 -10.74
CA GLY A 92 10.02 21.37 -9.78
C GLY A 92 9.51 21.41 -8.33
N ASN A 93 8.21 21.64 -8.14
CA ASN A 93 7.49 21.58 -6.87
C ASN A 93 6.41 20.51 -6.96
N ASP A 94 5.24 20.87 -7.49
CA ASP A 94 4.03 20.09 -7.31
C ASP A 94 3.50 19.60 -8.67
N GLU A 95 3.04 18.36 -8.70
CA GLU A 95 2.57 17.71 -9.93
C GLU A 95 1.17 17.15 -9.77
N THR A 96 0.36 17.29 -10.82
CA THR A 96 -0.93 16.60 -10.93
C THR A 96 -1.10 16.04 -12.33
N SER A 97 -1.22 14.72 -12.44
CA SER A 97 -1.32 14.04 -13.74
C SER A 97 -2.52 13.11 -13.80
N GLN A 98 -3.15 13.03 -14.97
CA GLN A 98 -4.22 12.09 -15.27
C GLN A 98 -3.98 11.46 -16.64
N VAL A 99 -3.78 10.15 -16.63
CA VAL A 99 -3.26 9.42 -17.79
C VAL A 99 -4.21 8.29 -18.16
N GLY A 100 -4.53 8.18 -19.44
CA GLY A 100 -5.46 7.17 -19.92
C GLY A 100 -4.93 5.73 -19.85
N ASN A 101 -3.61 5.54 -19.93
CA ASN A 101 -2.93 4.26 -19.97
C ASN A 101 -1.75 4.26 -18.98
N ASP A 102 -0.53 4.61 -19.41
CA ASP A 102 0.68 4.47 -18.59
C ASP A 102 1.26 5.83 -18.17
N GLY A 103 1.43 6.05 -16.86
CA GLY A 103 1.95 7.31 -16.30
C GLY A 103 3.37 7.17 -15.75
N THR A 104 4.20 8.19 -15.97
CA THR A 104 5.44 8.38 -15.21
C THR A 104 5.59 9.83 -14.82
N SER A 105 5.64 10.10 -13.52
CA SER A 105 5.67 11.46 -12.98
C SER A 105 6.77 11.61 -11.92
N GLN A 106 7.19 12.85 -11.67
CA GLN A 106 8.18 13.15 -10.66
C GLN A 106 8.05 14.58 -10.16
N ALA A 107 7.61 14.73 -8.92
CA ALA A 107 7.51 16.01 -8.23
C ALA A 107 8.66 16.27 -7.25
N GLY A 108 9.13 17.52 -7.19
CA GLY A 108 10.13 17.94 -6.20
C GLY A 108 9.60 18.00 -4.76
N ASN A 109 8.29 18.19 -4.61
CA ASN A 109 7.57 18.24 -3.34
C ASN A 109 6.44 17.21 -3.35
N ASP A 110 5.30 17.56 -3.95
CA ASP A 110 4.05 16.85 -3.72
C ASP A 110 3.49 16.37 -5.07
N GLU A 111 3.06 15.11 -5.13
CA GLU A 111 2.59 14.46 -6.36
C GLU A 111 1.18 13.92 -6.20
N THR A 112 0.36 14.08 -7.24
CA THR A 112 -0.93 13.38 -7.35
C THR A 112 -1.09 12.86 -8.76
N SER A 113 -1.06 11.54 -8.91
CA SER A 113 -1.10 10.89 -10.21
C SER A 113 -2.16 9.80 -10.24
N GLN A 114 -2.70 9.61 -11.45
CA GLN A 114 -3.68 8.56 -11.74
C GLN A 114 -3.42 8.02 -13.13
N ALA A 115 -3.13 6.73 -13.23
CA ALA A 115 -2.98 6.01 -14.48
C ALA A 115 -4.12 5.02 -14.71
N GLY A 116 -4.43 4.75 -15.98
CA GLY A 116 -5.41 3.72 -16.35
C GLY A 116 -4.89 2.30 -16.12
N ASN A 117 -3.57 2.12 -16.25
CA ASN A 117 -2.88 0.83 -16.23
C ASN A 117 -1.72 0.87 -15.25
N ASP A 118 -0.53 1.27 -15.72
CA ASP A 118 0.68 1.26 -14.91
C ASP A 118 1.07 2.70 -14.55
N GLU A 119 1.46 2.89 -13.29
CA GLU A 119 1.95 4.17 -12.81
C GLU A 119 3.35 4.02 -12.22
N THR A 120 4.16 5.04 -12.42
CA THR A 120 5.43 5.18 -11.71
C THR A 120 5.57 6.62 -11.26
N SER A 121 5.53 6.82 -9.96
CA SER A 121 5.45 8.14 -9.35
C SER A 121 6.58 8.33 -8.33
N GLN A 122 7.03 9.58 -8.13
CA GLN A 122 8.08 9.88 -7.17
C GLN A 122 7.96 11.30 -6.64
N ALA A 123 7.54 11.43 -5.38
CA ALA A 123 7.47 12.70 -4.69
C ALA A 123 8.65 12.94 -3.72
N GLY A 124 9.15 14.17 -3.69
CA GLY A 124 10.16 14.58 -2.70
C GLY A 124 9.63 14.65 -1.25
N LYS A 125 8.31 14.81 -1.08
CA LYS A 125 7.62 14.85 0.21
C LYS A 125 6.44 13.90 0.23
N ASP A 126 5.33 14.29 -0.38
CA ASP A 126 4.06 13.57 -0.20
C ASP A 126 3.54 13.08 -1.55
N GLU A 127 3.10 11.82 -1.61
CA GLU A 127 2.66 11.16 -2.84
C GLU A 127 1.24 10.62 -2.72
N THR A 128 0.47 10.75 -3.80
CA THR A 128 -0.80 10.03 -3.96
C THR A 128 -0.91 9.50 -5.38
N SER A 129 -0.94 8.18 -5.53
CA SER A 129 -0.94 7.48 -6.83
C SER A 129 -2.08 6.49 -6.93
N GLN A 130 -2.51 6.19 -8.17
CA GLN A 130 -3.56 5.20 -8.39
C GLN A 130 -3.52 4.57 -9.80
N ALA A 131 -3.39 3.24 -9.83
CA ALA A 131 -3.44 2.44 -11.05
C ALA A 131 -4.82 1.84 -11.19
N GLY A 132 -5.47 2.16 -12.30
CA GLY A 132 -6.74 1.56 -12.69
C GLY A 132 -6.61 0.17 -13.33
N ASN A 133 -7.75 -0.32 -13.82
CA ASN A 133 -7.85 -1.62 -14.47
C ASN A 133 -8.26 -1.55 -15.94
N ASP A 134 -7.28 -1.73 -16.84
CA ASP A 134 -7.50 -1.97 -18.28
C ASP A 134 -7.10 -3.39 -18.74
N GLY A 135 -6.75 -4.27 -17.81
CA GLY A 135 -6.69 -5.71 -18.06
C GLY A 135 -5.42 -6.23 -18.77
N THR A 136 -4.37 -5.43 -18.90
CA THR A 136 -3.06 -5.86 -19.45
C THR A 136 -1.91 -5.83 -18.44
N SER A 137 -1.89 -4.85 -17.53
CA SER A 137 -0.92 -4.61 -16.45
C SER A 137 -1.53 -3.49 -15.60
N ASN A 138 -1.56 -3.64 -14.27
CA ASN A 138 -2.21 -2.66 -13.38
C ASN A 138 -1.33 -2.46 -12.15
N ASP A 139 -0.06 -2.17 -12.41
CA ASP A 139 0.97 -2.23 -11.39
C ASP A 139 1.33 -0.80 -10.97
N GLU A 140 1.45 -0.60 -9.66
CA GLU A 140 1.90 0.66 -9.06
C GLU A 140 3.34 0.57 -8.61
N THR A 141 4.12 1.61 -8.91
CA THR A 141 5.41 1.82 -8.26
C THR A 141 5.53 3.27 -7.81
N SER A 142 5.56 3.47 -6.50
CA SER A 142 5.47 4.79 -5.89
C SER A 142 6.60 4.98 -4.86
N GLN A 143 7.04 6.23 -4.66
CA GLN A 143 8.09 6.52 -3.69
C GLN A 143 8.01 7.95 -3.13
N ALA A 144 7.52 8.06 -1.89
CA ALA A 144 7.49 9.32 -1.17
C ALA A 144 8.69 9.56 -0.23
N GLY A 145 9.13 10.82 -0.13
CA GLY A 145 10.13 11.23 0.84
C GLY A 145 9.62 11.27 2.29
N ASN A 146 8.31 11.42 2.48
CA ASN A 146 7.64 11.51 3.77
C ASN A 146 6.42 10.60 3.82
N ASP A 147 5.27 11.02 3.29
CA ASP A 147 4.01 10.28 3.41
C ASP A 147 3.53 9.80 2.03
N GLU A 148 3.07 8.56 1.97
CA GLU A 148 2.61 7.92 0.73
C GLU A 148 1.18 7.40 0.89
N THR A 149 0.40 7.52 -0.18
CA THR A 149 -0.88 6.84 -0.29
C THR A 149 -1.07 6.32 -1.71
N SER A 150 -1.06 5.01 -1.85
CA SER A 150 -1.13 4.35 -3.15
C SER A 150 -2.24 3.31 -3.18
N GLN A 151 -2.70 2.98 -4.39
CA GLN A 151 -3.69 1.96 -4.60
C GLN A 151 -3.50 1.33 -5.98
N ALA A 152 -3.27 0.01 -6.01
CA ALA A 152 -3.20 -0.77 -7.24
C ALA A 152 -4.36 -1.77 -7.37
N ASP A 153 -4.95 -1.86 -8.56
CA ASP A 153 -5.93 -2.91 -8.86
C ASP A 153 -5.28 -4.32 -9.00
N LYS A 154 -3.96 -4.42 -9.17
CA LYS A 154 -3.21 -5.69 -9.09
C LYS A 154 -2.06 -5.62 -8.10
N ASP A 155 -0.87 -5.23 -8.55
CA ASP A 155 0.36 -5.39 -7.79
C ASP A 155 0.88 -4.00 -7.41
N GLU A 156 1.35 -3.87 -6.17
CA GLU A 156 1.80 -2.59 -5.62
C GLU A 156 3.20 -2.71 -5.04
N THR A 157 4.03 -1.72 -5.34
CA THR A 157 5.33 -1.54 -4.69
C THR A 157 5.51 -0.07 -4.33
N SER A 158 5.35 0.26 -3.06
CA SER A 158 5.48 1.62 -2.55
C SER A 158 6.67 1.77 -1.60
N ARG A 159 7.04 3.01 -1.26
CA ARG A 159 8.05 3.27 -0.23
C ARG A 159 7.96 4.69 0.32
N ALA A 160 7.40 4.81 1.51
CA ALA A 160 7.45 6.03 2.31
C ALA A 160 8.72 6.18 3.17
N GLY A 161 9.17 7.43 3.31
CA GLY A 161 10.18 7.81 4.29
C GLY A 161 9.69 7.87 5.73
N ASN A 162 8.38 8.05 5.92
CA ASN A 162 7.72 8.16 7.22
C ASN A 162 6.50 7.23 7.27
N ASP A 163 5.33 7.66 6.77
CA ASP A 163 4.09 6.90 6.90
C ASP A 163 3.57 6.41 5.54
N GLU A 164 3.19 5.13 5.47
CA GLU A 164 2.69 4.47 4.26
C GLU A 164 1.22 4.06 4.43
N THR A 165 0.41 4.22 3.38
CA THR A 165 -0.92 3.60 3.30
C THR A 165 -1.19 3.16 1.89
N SER A 166 -1.09 1.86 1.67
CA SER A 166 -1.18 1.22 0.35
C SER A 166 -2.37 0.26 0.32
N ARG A 167 -2.76 -0.18 -0.90
CA ARG A 167 -3.83 -1.19 -1.10
C ARG A 167 -3.67 -1.91 -2.44
N ALA A 168 -3.21 -3.15 -2.40
CA ALA A 168 -3.13 -3.98 -3.58
C ALA A 168 -4.34 -4.90 -3.77
N GLY A 169 -4.83 -5.01 -5.01
CA GLY A 169 -5.84 -6.01 -5.39
C GLY A 169 -5.32 -7.45 -5.41
N ASN A 170 -4.00 -7.63 -5.52
CA ASN A 170 -3.32 -8.93 -5.57
C ASN A 170 -2.11 -8.92 -4.63
N ASP A 171 -0.91 -8.53 -5.11
CA ASP A 171 0.31 -8.63 -4.31
C ASP A 171 0.85 -7.25 -3.90
N GLU A 172 1.31 -7.13 -2.66
CA GLU A 172 1.80 -5.87 -2.09
C GLU A 172 3.22 -5.99 -1.54
N THR A 173 4.06 -4.96 -1.72
CA THR A 173 5.38 -4.88 -1.11
C THR A 173 5.74 -3.47 -0.69
N THR A 174 5.94 -3.26 0.61
CA THR A 174 5.84 -1.94 1.25
C THR A 174 6.85 -1.79 2.40
N PRO A 175 7.94 -1.02 2.21
CA PRO A 175 8.75 -0.57 3.33
C PRO A 175 8.44 0.87 3.77
N ALA A 176 8.03 1.04 5.02
CA ALA A 176 7.81 2.34 5.66
C ALA A 176 8.88 2.71 6.69
N GLY A 177 9.22 3.99 6.78
CA GLY A 177 10.22 4.49 7.74
C GLY A 177 9.72 4.52 9.19
N ASN A 178 8.42 4.72 9.39
CA ASN A 178 7.76 4.85 10.68
C ASN A 178 6.54 3.93 10.76
N ASP A 179 5.38 4.34 10.23
CA ASP A 179 4.14 3.57 10.37
C ASP A 179 3.61 3.08 9.02
N GLU A 180 3.00 1.91 9.01
CA GLU A 180 2.50 1.26 7.79
C GLU A 180 1.06 0.76 7.94
N THR A 181 0.26 0.87 6.88
CA THR A 181 -1.04 0.18 6.77
C THR A 181 -1.30 -0.33 5.35
N SER A 182 -1.37 -1.64 5.20
CA SER A 182 -1.22 -2.31 3.90
C SER A 182 -2.12 -3.55 3.81
N PRO A 183 -3.31 -3.50 3.17
CA PRO A 183 -4.13 -4.67 2.93
C PRO A 183 -4.02 -5.16 1.48
N ALA A 184 -3.59 -6.42 1.31
CA ALA A 184 -3.44 -7.09 0.03
C ALA A 184 -4.53 -8.15 -0.23
N GLY A 185 -5.01 -8.23 -1.48
CA GLY A 185 -6.00 -9.23 -1.89
C GLY A 185 -5.46 -10.65 -2.13
N ASN A 186 -4.14 -10.85 -2.08
CA ASN A 186 -3.49 -12.15 -2.17
C ASN A 186 -2.30 -12.22 -1.19
N ASP A 187 -1.11 -11.78 -1.60
CA ASP A 187 0.11 -11.90 -0.78
C ASP A 187 0.64 -10.52 -0.36
N GLU A 188 1.17 -10.43 0.85
CA GLU A 188 1.74 -9.19 1.38
C GLU A 188 3.17 -9.37 1.88
N THR A 189 4.03 -8.38 1.62
CA THR A 189 5.32 -8.26 2.29
C THR A 189 5.59 -6.83 2.74
N SER A 190 5.59 -6.61 4.05
CA SER A 190 5.59 -5.30 4.67
C SER A 190 6.74 -5.13 5.67
N GLN A 191 7.13 -3.89 5.95
CA GLN A 191 8.15 -3.57 6.95
C GLN A 191 7.99 -2.14 7.44
N ALA A 192 7.60 -1.99 8.71
CA ALA A 192 7.54 -0.70 9.39
C ALA A 192 8.70 -0.48 10.38
N GLY A 193 9.24 0.75 10.40
CA GLY A 193 10.24 1.15 11.38
C GLY A 193 9.71 1.25 12.82
N ASN A 194 8.41 1.46 12.99
CA ASN A 194 7.72 1.60 14.26
C ASN A 194 6.48 0.68 14.31
N ASP A 195 5.32 1.11 13.83
CA ASP A 195 4.08 0.33 13.98
C ASP A 195 3.55 -0.15 12.62
N GLU A 196 3.07 -1.39 12.57
CA GLU A 196 2.59 -2.04 11.34
C GLU A 196 1.17 -2.57 11.52
N THR A 197 0.33 -2.37 10.50
CA THR A 197 -0.99 -3.01 10.40
C THR A 197 -1.24 -3.48 8.99
N SER A 198 -1.07 -4.77 8.78
CA SER A 198 -1.12 -5.44 7.49
C SER A 198 -2.33 -6.39 7.44
N GLN A 199 -2.68 -6.91 6.27
CA GLN A 199 -3.68 -7.97 6.09
C GLN A 199 -3.54 -8.60 4.71
N ALA A 200 -3.38 -9.93 4.67
CA ALA A 200 -3.42 -10.70 3.42
C ALA A 200 -4.55 -11.75 3.37
N ASP A 201 -5.20 -11.88 2.20
CA ASP A 201 -6.17 -12.96 1.93
C ASP A 201 -5.50 -14.34 1.71
N ASN A 202 -4.19 -14.38 1.46
CA ASN A 202 -3.41 -15.62 1.33
C ASN A 202 -2.21 -15.62 2.30
N ASP A 203 -1.03 -15.19 1.87
CA ASP A 203 0.19 -15.28 2.69
C ASP A 203 0.71 -13.90 3.10
N GLU A 204 1.12 -13.75 4.36
CA GLU A 204 1.62 -12.50 4.92
C GLU A 204 3.05 -12.67 5.47
N THR A 205 3.91 -11.68 5.19
CA THR A 205 5.23 -11.57 5.81
C THR A 205 5.53 -10.13 6.21
N SER A 206 5.68 -9.89 7.49
CA SER A 206 5.66 -8.55 8.08
C SER A 206 6.77 -8.39 9.13
N GLN A 207 7.18 -7.14 9.39
CA GLN A 207 8.18 -6.86 10.43
C GLN A 207 8.08 -5.43 10.97
N ALA A 208 7.60 -5.31 12.21
CA ALA A 208 7.55 -4.03 12.92
C ALA A 208 8.73 -3.80 13.89
N GLY A 209 9.23 -2.57 13.93
CA GLY A 209 10.21 -2.12 14.94
C GLY A 209 9.65 -1.90 16.34
N ASN A 210 8.32 -1.86 16.50
CA ASN A 210 7.64 -1.71 17.77
C ASN A 210 6.42 -2.65 17.85
N ASP A 211 5.25 -2.22 17.37
CA ASP A 211 4.01 -2.99 17.51
C ASP A 211 3.46 -3.44 16.15
N GLU A 212 2.92 -4.67 16.10
CA GLU A 212 2.47 -5.31 14.86
C GLU A 212 1.07 -5.91 15.00
N THR A 213 0.26 -5.80 13.94
CA THR A 213 -1.06 -6.46 13.86
C THR A 213 -1.33 -6.99 12.46
N THR A 214 -1.43 -8.31 12.34
CA THR A 214 -1.26 -9.07 11.07
C THR A 214 -2.26 -10.25 11.00
N PRO A 215 -3.39 -10.13 10.30
CA PRO A 215 -4.30 -11.24 10.03
C PRO A 215 -4.13 -11.79 8.61
N ALA A 216 -3.76 -13.06 8.50
CA ALA A 216 -3.67 -13.80 7.23
C ALA A 216 -4.71 -14.94 7.13
N ASP A 217 -5.37 -15.07 5.97
CA ASP A 217 -6.35 -16.13 5.73
C ASP A 217 -5.69 -17.52 5.48
N ASN A 218 -4.41 -17.57 5.08
CA ASN A 218 -3.61 -18.80 4.94
C ASN A 218 -2.40 -18.83 5.88
N ASP A 219 -1.20 -18.43 5.44
CA ASP A 219 0.04 -18.56 6.23
C ASP A 219 0.58 -17.19 6.65
N GLU A 220 1.13 -17.11 7.87
CA GLU A 220 1.65 -15.86 8.43
C GLU A 220 3.09 -16.04 8.94
N THR A 221 3.95 -15.07 8.66
CA THR A 221 5.26 -14.91 9.30
C THR A 221 5.52 -13.45 9.64
N SER A 222 5.36 -13.11 10.90
CA SER A 222 5.47 -11.75 11.45
C SER A 222 6.62 -11.66 12.46
N GLN A 223 7.06 -10.45 12.81
CA GLN A 223 8.06 -10.28 13.87
C GLN A 223 8.05 -8.85 14.44
N ALA A 224 7.60 -8.71 15.70
CA ALA A 224 7.61 -7.44 16.41
C ALA A 224 8.72 -7.35 17.49
N ASP A 225 9.40 -6.20 17.56
CA ASP A 225 10.38 -5.92 18.62
C ASP A 225 9.73 -5.66 19.99
N ASN A 226 8.45 -5.25 20.04
CA ASN A 226 7.67 -5.04 21.27
C ASN A 226 6.44 -5.97 21.33
N ASP A 227 5.28 -5.54 20.85
CA ASP A 227 4.02 -6.29 21.01
C ASP A 227 3.48 -6.77 19.65
N GLU A 228 3.02 -8.03 19.60
CA GLU A 228 2.55 -8.68 18.39
C GLU A 228 1.13 -9.22 18.56
N THR A 229 0.26 -8.99 17.57
CA THR A 229 -1.07 -9.60 17.48
C THR A 229 -1.31 -10.15 16.09
N SER A 230 -1.37 -11.47 16.01
CA SER A 230 -1.34 -12.22 14.76
C SER A 230 -2.49 -13.24 14.70
N GLN A 231 -2.92 -13.59 13.50
CA GLN A 231 -3.94 -14.62 13.29
C GLN A 231 -3.79 -15.22 11.89
N ALA A 232 -3.44 -16.50 11.84
CA ALA A 232 -3.37 -17.27 10.59
C ALA A 232 -4.50 -18.29 10.45
N GLY A 233 -5.05 -18.43 9.24
CA GLY A 233 -6.01 -19.49 8.91
C GLY A 233 -5.40 -20.88 8.76
N ASN A 234 -4.07 -20.99 8.61
CA ASN A 234 -3.35 -22.25 8.48
C ASN A 234 -2.14 -22.31 9.43
N ASP A 235 -0.96 -21.83 9.01
CA ASP A 235 0.28 -21.92 9.78
C ASP A 235 0.81 -20.52 10.16
N GLU A 236 1.37 -20.41 11.37
CA GLU A 236 1.81 -19.12 11.94
C GLU A 236 3.21 -19.24 12.56
N THR A 237 4.04 -18.21 12.36
CA THR A 237 5.36 -18.07 13.02
C THR A 237 5.60 -16.63 13.47
N THR A 238 5.64 -16.41 14.79
CA THR A 238 5.51 -15.08 15.41
C THR A 238 6.50 -14.90 16.58
N PRO A 239 7.66 -14.25 16.37
CA PRO A 239 8.58 -13.90 17.46
C PRO A 239 8.38 -12.46 17.94
N ALA A 240 7.85 -12.31 19.17
CA ALA A 240 7.67 -11.03 19.83
C ALA A 240 8.73 -10.75 20.91
N GLY A 241 9.26 -9.52 20.92
CA GLY A 241 10.24 -9.09 21.93
C GLY A 241 9.65 -8.96 23.35
N ASN A 242 8.37 -8.59 23.46
CA ASN A 242 7.67 -8.37 24.72
C ASN A 242 6.44 -9.27 24.85
N ASP A 243 5.28 -8.86 24.34
CA ASP A 243 4.01 -9.57 24.52
C ASP A 243 3.47 -10.09 23.18
N GLU A 244 2.92 -11.30 23.16
CA GLU A 244 2.41 -11.95 21.96
C GLU A 244 0.97 -12.43 22.14
N THR A 245 0.13 -12.19 21.14
CA THR A 245 -1.18 -12.82 20.99
C THR A 245 -1.31 -13.40 19.59
N SER A 246 -1.21 -14.72 19.47
CA SER A 246 -1.21 -15.47 18.22
C SER A 246 -2.37 -16.48 18.17
N GLN A 247 -2.81 -16.85 16.97
CA GLN A 247 -3.83 -17.87 16.77
C GLN A 247 -3.77 -18.50 15.37
N ALA A 248 -3.34 -19.76 15.32
CA ALA A 248 -3.37 -20.58 14.11
C ALA A 248 -4.36 -21.75 14.20
N ASP A 249 -4.99 -22.11 13.08
CA ASP A 249 -5.87 -23.28 12.99
C ASP A 249 -5.10 -24.61 12.92
N ASN A 250 -3.87 -24.63 12.35
CA ASN A 250 -3.05 -25.84 12.21
C ASN A 250 -1.77 -25.80 13.05
N ASP A 251 -0.68 -25.23 12.53
CA ASP A 251 0.64 -25.23 13.17
C ASP A 251 1.00 -23.82 13.68
N GLU A 252 1.37 -23.71 14.95
CA GLU A 252 1.73 -22.43 15.58
C GLU A 252 3.15 -22.50 16.17
N THR A 253 4.01 -21.55 15.79
CA THR A 253 5.33 -21.37 16.41
C THR A 253 5.50 -19.95 16.95
N SER A 254 5.40 -19.82 18.27
CA SER A 254 5.42 -18.55 19.00
C SER A 254 6.67 -18.39 19.87
N GLN A 255 7.13 -17.16 20.06
CA GLN A 255 8.16 -16.83 21.04
C GLN A 255 7.97 -15.43 21.62
N ALA A 256 7.48 -15.36 22.86
CA ALA A 256 7.35 -14.10 23.60
C ALA A 256 8.45 -13.91 24.67
N GLY A 257 8.99 -12.69 24.75
CA GLY A 257 9.93 -12.31 25.80
C GLY A 257 9.32 -12.25 27.20
N ASN A 258 8.03 -11.89 27.30
CA ASN A 258 7.30 -11.76 28.55
C ASN A 258 6.05 -12.64 28.58
N ASP A 259 4.98 -12.19 27.94
CA ASP A 259 3.64 -12.74 28.09
C ASP A 259 3.14 -13.27 26.75
N GLU A 260 2.55 -14.47 26.76
CA GLU A 260 2.03 -15.13 25.56
C GLU A 260 0.58 -15.56 25.76
N THR A 261 -0.29 -15.24 24.81
CA THR A 261 -1.71 -15.62 24.83
C THR A 261 -2.12 -16.36 23.56
N THR A 262 -2.38 -17.67 23.67
CA THR A 262 -2.73 -18.54 22.53
C THR A 262 -4.11 -19.20 22.73
N PRO A 263 -5.05 -19.09 21.78
CA PRO A 263 -6.36 -19.74 21.82
C PRO A 263 -6.41 -21.23 21.39
N THR A 264 -5.51 -22.11 21.83
CA THR A 264 -5.53 -23.57 21.52
C THR A 264 -5.67 -23.94 20.02
N GLY A 265 -4.54 -23.92 19.27
CA GLY A 265 -4.39 -24.54 17.96
C GLY A 265 -4.23 -26.08 18.02
N ASN A 266 -4.09 -26.73 16.85
CA ASN A 266 -3.93 -28.19 16.76
C ASN A 266 -2.54 -28.68 17.18
N ASP A 267 -1.47 -28.04 16.69
CA ASP A 267 -0.06 -28.35 17.00
C ASP A 267 0.74 -27.07 17.32
N GLU A 268 1.03 -26.85 18.61
CA GLU A 268 1.64 -25.61 19.14
C GLU A 268 3.09 -25.85 19.63
N THR A 269 4.00 -24.95 19.26
CA THR A 269 5.35 -24.85 19.80
C THR A 269 5.61 -23.44 20.33
N SER A 270 5.63 -23.29 21.66
CA SER A 270 5.79 -22.00 22.34
C SER A 270 7.08 -21.92 23.16
N GLN A 271 7.66 -20.71 23.24
CA GLN A 271 8.74 -20.35 24.16
C GLN A 271 8.46 -19.00 24.84
N VAL A 272 8.01 -19.05 26.10
CA VAL A 272 7.71 -17.85 26.90
C VAL A 272 8.76 -17.55 27.97
N GLY A 273 9.10 -16.27 28.13
CA GLY A 273 10.03 -15.80 29.16
C GLY A 273 9.44 -15.71 30.57
N LYS A 274 8.16 -15.34 30.72
CA LYS A 274 7.49 -15.16 32.03
C LYS A 274 6.19 -15.94 32.17
N ASP A 275 5.09 -15.47 31.54
CA ASP A 275 3.72 -15.91 31.84
C ASP A 275 2.99 -16.39 30.57
N GLU A 276 2.37 -17.57 30.64
CA GLU A 276 1.64 -18.21 29.52
C GLU A 276 0.14 -18.29 29.83
N LEU A 277 -0.71 -17.81 28.92
CA LEU A 277 -2.17 -17.81 29.04
C LEU A 277 -2.84 -18.56 27.88
N LYS A 278 -3.08 -19.86 28.07
CA LYS A 278 -3.88 -20.66 27.14
C LYS A 278 -5.37 -20.53 27.42
N SER A 279 -6.15 -20.07 26.43
CA SER A 279 -7.61 -20.00 26.54
C SER A 279 -8.26 -21.14 25.76
N ALA A 280 -9.02 -22.00 26.45
CA ALA A 280 -9.78 -23.08 25.80
C ALA A 280 -11.02 -22.51 25.09
N VAL A 281 -10.91 -22.22 23.79
CA VAL A 281 -12.07 -21.93 22.95
C VAL A 281 -12.81 -23.25 22.69
N GLN A 282 -14.04 -23.38 23.22
CA GLN A 282 -14.91 -24.45 22.72
C GLN A 282 -15.29 -24.11 21.28
N PRO A 283 -15.05 -24.98 20.28
CA PRO A 283 -15.46 -24.69 18.92
C PRO A 283 -16.98 -24.49 18.87
N SER A 284 -17.39 -23.31 18.43
CA SER A 284 -18.78 -22.96 18.20
C SER A 284 -19.25 -23.63 16.91
N PRO A 285 -20.33 -24.42 16.90
CA PRO A 285 -20.79 -25.08 15.68
C PRO A 285 -21.59 -24.10 14.82
N SER A 286 -20.94 -23.39 13.90
CA SER A 286 -21.58 -22.68 12.79
C SER A 286 -20.59 -22.62 11.61
N SER A 287 -20.73 -23.36 10.51
CA SER A 287 -21.94 -23.55 9.72
C SER A 287 -21.77 -24.74 8.75
N PHE A 288 -22.70 -25.70 8.82
CA PHE A 288 -22.94 -26.67 7.73
C PHE A 288 -24.46 -26.70 7.47
N PRO A 289 -24.93 -26.67 6.21
CA PRO A 289 -26.35 -26.50 5.90
C PRO A 289 -27.18 -27.80 6.00
N GLU A 290 -28.38 -27.64 6.57
CA GLU A 290 -29.63 -28.41 6.47
C GLU A 290 -29.72 -29.92 6.81
N LEU A 291 -30.51 -30.18 7.86
CA LEU A 291 -31.13 -31.44 8.25
C LEU A 291 -32.19 -31.94 7.25
N LYS A 292 -32.13 -33.24 6.90
CA LYS A 292 -33.34 -34.07 6.77
C LYS A 292 -33.09 -35.49 7.27
N SER A 293 -33.73 -35.83 8.40
CA SER A 293 -34.75 -36.88 8.51
C SER A 293 -34.71 -37.60 9.86
N ALA A 294 -35.92 -37.88 10.35
CA ALA A 294 -36.29 -38.19 11.72
C ALA A 294 -35.77 -39.54 12.27
N VAL A 295 -35.65 -39.61 13.60
CA VAL A 295 -36.45 -40.47 14.52
C VAL A 295 -35.80 -40.43 15.92
N GLN A 296 -36.53 -39.91 16.91
CA GLN A 296 -36.22 -40.16 18.34
C GLN A 296 -36.84 -41.48 18.82
N PRO A 297 -36.26 -42.13 19.85
CA PRO A 297 -36.93 -42.05 21.15
C PRO A 297 -36.01 -41.93 22.38
N SER A 298 -36.41 -41.00 23.27
CA SER A 298 -36.59 -41.06 24.74
C SER A 298 -35.48 -41.53 25.72
N PRO A 299 -35.48 -41.01 26.98
CA PRO A 299 -34.29 -40.92 27.83
C PRO A 299 -34.28 -41.92 29.01
N SER A 300 -33.08 -42.38 29.42
CA SER A 300 -32.89 -42.97 30.74
C SER A 300 -31.44 -42.87 31.24
N SER A 301 -31.33 -42.41 32.49
CA SER A 301 -30.21 -42.50 33.45
C SER A 301 -28.95 -41.65 33.25
N PHE A 302 -28.94 -40.50 33.93
CA PHE A 302 -27.77 -39.91 34.58
C PHE A 302 -27.25 -40.80 35.72
N PRO A 303 -25.98 -40.62 36.14
CA PRO A 303 -25.76 -40.25 37.54
C PRO A 303 -24.88 -39.00 37.70
N GLU A 304 -25.27 -38.17 38.70
CA GLU A 304 -24.50 -37.05 39.27
C GLU A 304 -23.17 -37.51 39.87
N LEU A 305 -22.12 -36.69 39.76
CA LEU A 305 -21.03 -36.65 40.75
C LEU A 305 -20.82 -35.21 41.24
N LYS A 306 -21.10 -35.00 42.53
CA LYS A 306 -20.81 -33.78 43.30
C LYS A 306 -19.48 -33.94 44.05
N SER A 307 -18.59 -32.96 43.84
CA SER A 307 -17.73 -32.24 44.80
C SER A 307 -17.18 -32.95 46.06
N ALA A 308 -15.84 -32.90 46.24
CA ALA A 308 -15.21 -32.74 47.56
C ALA A 308 -13.77 -32.20 47.49
N VAL A 309 -13.52 -31.12 48.23
CA VAL A 309 -12.24 -30.50 48.61
C VAL A 309 -11.63 -31.23 49.84
N GLN A 310 -10.29 -31.16 50.02
CA GLN A 310 -9.48 -31.14 51.28
C GLN A 310 -8.18 -32.04 51.19
N PRO A 311 -7.14 -31.89 52.05
CA PRO A 311 -5.98 -30.99 51.92
C PRO A 311 -4.60 -31.73 51.98
N SER A 312 -3.51 -30.96 51.92
CA SER A 312 -2.09 -31.37 51.93
C SER A 312 -1.62 -32.21 53.13
N PRO A 313 -0.43 -32.88 53.03
CA PRO A 313 0.55 -32.73 54.10
C PRO A 313 2.01 -32.52 53.66
N SER A 314 2.71 -31.84 54.56
CA SER A 314 4.14 -31.53 54.75
C SER A 314 5.19 -32.60 54.39
N PHE A 315 6.33 -32.14 53.87
CA PHE A 315 7.63 -32.81 54.04
C PHE A 315 8.65 -31.92 54.79
N ILE A 316 9.42 -32.60 55.65
CA ILE A 316 10.30 -32.10 56.70
C ILE A 316 11.76 -32.10 56.22
N SER A 317 12.54 -31.06 56.55
CA SER A 317 14.03 -31.04 56.47
C SER A 317 14.68 -31.82 57.61
N PRO A 318 15.99 -32.15 57.53
CA PRO A 318 16.86 -31.70 58.63
C PRO A 318 18.31 -31.30 58.25
N SER A 319 18.76 -30.22 58.93
CA SER A 319 20.08 -29.98 59.60
C SER A 319 21.40 -30.03 58.80
N SER A 320 22.47 -29.27 59.06
CA SER A 320 22.85 -28.08 59.86
C SER A 320 24.40 -28.02 59.80
N PHE A 321 25.06 -26.87 59.60
CA PHE A 321 26.24 -26.42 60.39
C PHE A 321 26.92 -25.13 59.87
N HIS A 322 26.88 -24.10 60.73
CA HIS A 322 27.91 -23.11 61.13
C HIS A 322 28.57 -22.10 60.15
N GLU A 323 28.35 -20.81 60.48
CA GLU A 323 29.22 -19.64 60.24
C GLU A 323 30.60 -19.76 60.93
N PRO A 324 31.55 -18.85 60.64
CA PRO A 324 31.71 -17.72 61.57
C PRO A 324 31.97 -16.34 60.92
N LYS A 325 31.79 -15.33 61.78
CA LYS A 325 31.72 -13.87 61.60
C LYS A 325 33.06 -13.13 61.36
N SER A 326 32.92 -11.98 60.68
CA SER A 326 33.47 -10.61 60.92
C SER A 326 34.98 -10.28 60.90
N ALA A 327 35.36 -9.31 60.03
CA ALA A 327 36.14 -8.06 60.30
C ALA A 327 36.45 -7.37 58.93
N VAL A 328 35.96 -6.18 58.56
CA VAL A 328 36.38 -4.78 58.86
C VAL A 328 37.80 -4.37 58.38
N GLN A 329 37.81 -3.63 57.22
CA GLN A 329 38.68 -2.50 56.75
C GLN A 329 40.18 -2.74 56.37
N PRO A 330 40.87 -1.82 55.63
CA PRO A 330 40.62 -1.20 54.31
C PRO A 330 41.85 -1.30 53.33
N SER A 331 41.77 -0.62 52.17
CA SER A 331 42.66 -0.48 50.97
C SER A 331 44.21 -0.50 51.14
N PRO A 332 45.03 -0.69 50.07
CA PRO A 332 45.38 0.42 49.14
C PRO A 332 45.70 0.04 47.67
N SER A 333 45.88 1.12 46.89
CA SER A 333 46.23 1.27 45.47
C SER A 333 47.60 0.74 45.01
N PHE A 334 47.83 0.86 43.69
CA PHE A 334 48.99 0.54 42.83
C PHE A 334 48.97 -0.89 42.27
N ILE A 335 49.06 -1.13 40.97
CA ILE A 335 49.86 -0.49 39.89
C ILE A 335 48.98 -0.23 38.66
#